data_AF-A0AAV5YG14-F1
#
_entry.id   AF-A0AAV5YG14-F1
#
_cell.length_a   1.000
_cell.length_b   1.000
_cell.length_c   1.000
_cell.angle_alpha   90.00
_cell.angle_beta   90.00
_cell.angle_gamma   90.00
#
_symmetry.space_group_name_H-M   'P 1'
#
loop_
_entity.id
_entity.type
_entity.pdbx_description
1 polymer ?
#
loop_
_entity_poly.entity_id
_entity_poly.type
_entity_poly.pdbx_seq_one_letter_code
_entity_poly.pdbx_strand_id
1 'polypeptide(L)'
;MRTTMVVGLVTLVLLGVSAVPAHASAAVDAALALGAFAVFNQLFVWPFVRPAYAVPPPVVYSAPPAVYAAPPPTPPEIRREVVYPNGRHVLLGDGVTVAYQWVWVPNPPAGPPPPPPRR
;
A
#
# COMPACT_ATOMS: atom_id res chain seq x y z
N MET A 1 0.55 80.24 63.07
CA MET A 1 -0.40 79.13 62.85
C MET A 1 -0.54 78.75 61.37
N ARG A 2 -0.76 79.71 60.46
CA ARG A 2 -0.88 79.40 59.02
C ARG A 2 0.41 78.81 58.40
N THR A 3 1.57 79.38 58.71
CA THR A 3 2.86 78.91 58.17
C THR A 3 3.23 77.51 58.66
N THR A 4 2.94 77.19 59.93
CA THR A 4 3.18 75.87 60.50
C THR A 4 2.26 74.80 59.91
N MET A 5 1.01 75.14 59.59
CA MET A 5 0.11 74.24 58.84
C MET A 5 0.57 74.00 57.41
N VAL A 6 1.04 75.05 56.72
CA VAL A 6 1.53 74.91 55.34
C VAL A 6 2.79 74.04 55.30
N VAL A 7 3.73 74.24 56.24
CA VAL A 7 4.92 73.40 56.35
C VAL A 7 4.54 71.96 56.69
N GLY A 8 3.63 71.73 57.65
CA GLY A 8 3.17 70.38 57.98
C GLY A 8 2.49 69.67 56.81
N LEU A 9 1.66 70.39 56.04
CA LEU A 9 0.98 69.85 54.86
C LEU A 9 1.95 69.55 53.73
N VAL A 10 2.93 70.43 53.49
CA VAL A 10 4.00 70.19 52.50
C VAL A 10 4.86 69.01 52.89
N THR A 11 5.16 68.83 54.18
CA THR A 11 5.95 67.70 54.68
C THR A 11 5.16 66.39 54.58
N LEU A 12 3.85 66.41 54.83
CA LEU A 12 2.95 65.27 54.64
C LEU A 12 2.84 64.88 53.16
N VAL A 13 2.71 65.85 52.26
CA VAL A 13 2.67 65.62 50.81
C VAL A 13 4.01 65.07 50.32
N LEU A 14 5.13 65.62 50.79
CA LEU A 14 6.47 65.10 50.46
C LEU A 14 6.68 63.67 50.99
N LEU A 15 6.19 63.34 52.18
CA LEU A 15 6.22 61.96 52.71
C LEU A 15 5.31 61.01 51.94
N GLY A 16 4.13 61.48 51.49
CA GLY A 16 3.21 60.69 50.66
C GLY A 16 3.70 60.44 49.23
N VAL A 17 4.45 61.38 48.66
CA VAL A 17 5.05 61.25 47.31
C VAL A 17 6.38 60.49 47.33
N SER A 18 7.13 60.53 48.44
CA SER A 18 8.42 59.83 48.58
C SER A 18 8.29 58.37 49.04
N ALA A 19 7.11 57.94 49.47
CA ALA A 19 6.82 56.54 49.75
C ALA A 19 6.41 55.77 48.48
N VAL A 20 7.18 55.90 47.40
CA VAL A 20 7.29 54.79 46.46
C VAL A 20 8.33 53.87 47.08
N PRO A 21 7.98 52.68 47.60
CA PRO A 21 9.02 51.71 47.91
C PRO A 21 9.74 51.44 46.59
N ALA A 22 11.01 51.84 46.50
CA ALA A 22 11.89 51.66 45.34
C ALA A 22 12.19 50.17 45.02
N HIS A 23 11.31 49.26 45.47
CA HIS A 23 11.39 47.81 45.35
C HIS A 23 10.12 47.20 44.71
N ALA A 24 9.10 48.02 44.40
CA ALA A 24 7.96 47.59 43.58
C ALA A 24 8.20 47.79 42.07
N SER A 25 9.28 48.49 41.68
CA SER A 25 9.65 48.69 40.27
C SER A 25 10.09 47.39 39.62
N ALA A 26 10.90 46.56 40.28
CA ALA A 26 11.43 45.34 39.67
C ALA A 26 10.34 44.36 39.20
N ALA A 27 9.26 44.22 39.96
CA ALA A 27 8.13 43.35 39.58
C ALA A 27 7.29 43.97 38.45
N VAL A 28 7.08 45.28 38.48
CA VAL A 28 6.35 46.02 37.44
C VAL A 28 7.16 46.06 36.13
N ASP A 29 8.46 46.31 36.22
CA ASP A 29 9.42 46.28 35.12
C ASP A 29 9.52 44.88 34.52
N ALA A 30 9.55 43.84 35.35
CA ALA A 30 9.52 42.45 34.88
C ALA A 30 8.19 42.12 34.19
N ALA A 31 7.05 42.56 34.73
CA ALA A 31 5.75 42.35 34.11
C ALA A 31 5.64 43.08 32.75
N LEU A 32 6.16 44.31 32.66
CA LEU A 32 6.23 45.07 31.41
C LEU A 32 7.18 44.41 30.40
N ALA A 33 8.34 43.92 30.85
CA ALA A 33 9.30 43.22 30.00
C ALA A 33 8.72 41.91 29.44
N LEU A 34 8.02 41.12 30.27
CA LEU A 34 7.34 39.91 29.83
C LEU A 34 6.17 40.22 28.88
N GLY A 35 5.39 41.27 29.15
CA GLY A 35 4.33 41.73 28.27
C GLY A 35 4.86 42.20 26.90
N ALA A 36 5.92 43.00 26.90
CA ALA A 36 6.58 43.45 25.68
C ALA A 36 7.19 42.30 24.89
N PHE A 37 7.83 41.34 25.57
CA PHE A 37 8.36 40.13 24.94
C PHE A 37 7.25 39.28 24.32
N ALA A 38 6.12 39.10 25.01
CA ALA A 38 4.98 38.36 24.48
C ALA A 38 4.39 39.04 23.24
N VAL A 39 4.21 40.36 23.25
CA VAL A 39 3.71 41.12 22.08
C VAL A 39 4.70 41.07 20.92
N PHE A 40 6.00 41.26 21.20
CA PHE A 40 7.04 41.14 20.18
C PHE A 40 7.06 39.73 19.59
N ASN A 41 7.01 38.69 20.42
CA ASN A 41 6.95 37.31 19.95
C ASN A 41 5.69 37.09 19.10
N GLN A 42 4.53 37.59 19.53
CA GLN A 42 3.29 37.45 18.79
C GLN A 42 3.32 38.16 17.43
N LEU A 43 3.94 39.34 17.34
CA LEU A 43 4.01 40.10 16.08
C LEU A 43 5.06 39.52 15.11
N PHE A 44 6.16 38.99 15.65
CA PHE A 44 7.31 38.56 14.84
C PHE A 44 7.46 37.05 14.69
N VAL A 45 6.78 36.21 15.45
CA VAL A 45 6.86 34.74 15.33
C VAL A 45 5.62 34.16 14.65
N TRP A 46 4.42 34.67 14.98
CA TRP A 46 3.15 34.19 14.42
C TRP A 46 3.09 34.11 12.87
N PRO A 47 3.58 35.09 12.08
CA PRO A 47 3.51 35.01 10.62
C PRO A 47 4.38 33.90 10.00
N PHE A 48 5.30 33.33 10.78
CA PHE A 48 6.21 32.26 10.35
C PHE A 48 5.72 30.86 10.75
N VAL A 49 4.69 30.75 11.60
CA VAL A 49 4.08 29.47 11.97
C VAL A 49 3.00 29.12 10.93
N ARG A 50 3.43 28.56 9.79
CA ARG A 50 2.50 28.04 8.78
C ARG A 50 2.51 26.52 8.80
N PRO A 51 1.33 25.86 8.82
CA PRO A 51 1.27 24.43 8.63
C PRO A 51 1.79 24.09 7.22
N ALA A 52 2.89 23.35 7.15
CA ALA A 52 3.40 22.80 5.91
C ALA A 52 2.63 21.50 5.60
N TYR A 53 1.86 21.50 4.52
CA TYR A 53 1.19 20.29 4.05
C TYR A 53 2.14 19.50 3.15
N ALA A 54 2.48 18.29 3.58
CA ALA A 54 3.22 17.36 2.74
C ALA A 54 2.28 16.83 1.66
N VAL A 55 2.59 17.12 0.39
CA VAL A 55 1.91 16.50 -0.74
C VAL A 55 2.55 15.13 -0.97
N PRO A 56 1.78 14.03 -0.90
CA PRO A 56 2.33 12.72 -1.22
C PRO A 56 2.77 12.67 -2.69
N PRO A 57 3.89 12.00 -3.01
CA PRO A 57 4.36 11.90 -4.37
C PRO A 57 3.35 11.15 -5.26
N PRO A 58 3.29 11.48 -6.56
CA PRO A 58 2.40 10.78 -7.48
C PRO A 58 2.77 9.31 -7.60
N VAL A 59 1.78 8.43 -7.44
CA VAL A 59 1.94 6.99 -7.66
C VAL A 59 1.81 6.71 -9.15
N VAL A 60 2.89 6.21 -9.75
CA VAL A 60 2.90 5.77 -11.15
C VAL A 60 2.68 4.27 -11.21
N TYR A 61 1.55 3.85 -11.77
CA TYR A 61 1.27 2.44 -12.04
C TYR A 61 1.80 2.07 -13.42
N SER A 62 2.66 1.05 -13.47
CA SER A 62 3.05 0.40 -14.72
C SER A 62 2.35 -0.96 -14.84
N ALA A 63 1.96 -1.32 -16.06
CA ALA A 63 1.47 -2.66 -16.32
C ALA A 63 2.62 -3.67 -16.16
N PRO A 64 2.37 -4.83 -15.52
CA PRO A 64 3.35 -5.89 -15.48
C PRO A 64 3.66 -6.40 -16.90
N PRO A 65 4.90 -6.83 -17.18
CA PRO A 65 5.28 -7.35 -18.48
C PRO A 65 4.43 -8.57 -18.85
N ALA A 66 4.00 -8.65 -20.10
CA ALA A 66 3.28 -9.80 -20.62
C ALA A 66 4.22 -11.02 -20.65
N VAL A 67 3.88 -12.05 -19.89
CA VAL A 67 4.58 -13.33 -19.90
C VAL A 67 3.85 -14.25 -20.88
N TYR A 68 4.49 -14.55 -22.01
CA TYR A 68 3.99 -15.53 -22.96
C TYR A 68 4.46 -16.92 -22.56
N ALA A 69 3.52 -17.80 -22.24
CA ALA A 69 3.82 -19.21 -22.03
C ALA A 69 3.98 -19.91 -23.39
N ALA A 70 4.92 -20.86 -23.46
CA ALA A 70 5.03 -21.73 -24.63
C ALA A 70 3.76 -22.61 -24.77
N PRO A 71 3.36 -22.97 -26.00
CA PRO A 71 2.29 -23.94 -26.22
C PRO A 71 2.61 -25.28 -25.54
N PRO A 72 1.60 -26.00 -25.00
CA PRO A 72 1.80 -27.31 -24.43
C PRO A 72 2.29 -28.31 -25.49
N PRO A 73 3.06 -29.34 -25.09
CA PRO A 73 3.56 -30.35 -26.02
C PRO A 73 2.42 -31.17 -26.64
N THR A 74 2.60 -31.57 -27.90
CA THR A 74 1.66 -32.45 -28.62
C THR A 74 1.61 -33.83 -27.93
N PRO A 75 0.42 -34.36 -27.60
CA PRO A 75 0.29 -35.70 -27.04
C PRO A 75 0.85 -36.78 -28.00
N PRO A 76 1.44 -37.86 -27.46
CA PRO A 76 1.92 -38.98 -28.28
C PRO A 76 0.77 -39.68 -29.00
N GLU A 77 1.04 -40.17 -30.21
CA GLU A 77 0.08 -40.95 -30.99
C GLU A 77 -0.19 -42.31 -30.33
N ILE A 78 -1.41 -42.51 -29.83
CA ILE A 78 -1.81 -43.75 -29.18
C ILE A 78 -2.05 -44.81 -30.26
N ARG A 79 -1.17 -45.83 -30.30
CA ARG A 79 -1.37 -47.01 -31.15
C ARG A 79 -2.55 -47.83 -30.62
N ARG A 80 -3.67 -47.81 -31.34
CA ARG A 80 -4.91 -48.47 -30.93
C ARG A 80 -4.97 -49.97 -31.26
N GLU A 81 -4.06 -50.49 -32.07
CA GLU A 81 -4.09 -51.90 -32.48
C GLU A 81 -2.69 -52.54 -32.43
N VAL A 82 -2.65 -53.81 -32.00
CA VAL A 82 -1.49 -54.69 -32.04
C VAL A 82 -1.84 -55.95 -32.83
N VAL A 83 -1.21 -56.13 -34.00
CA VAL A 83 -1.56 -57.20 -34.95
C VAL A 83 -0.66 -58.42 -34.77
N TYR A 84 -1.27 -59.60 -34.78
CA TYR A 84 -0.63 -60.91 -34.69
C TYR A 84 -1.07 -61.81 -35.87
N PRO A 85 -0.37 -62.93 -36.13
CA PRO A 85 -0.76 -63.84 -37.22
C PRO A 85 -2.17 -64.43 -37.09
N ASN A 86 -2.65 -64.61 -35.85
CA ASN A 86 -3.93 -65.25 -35.52
C ASN A 86 -5.05 -64.27 -35.15
N GLY A 87 -4.77 -62.97 -35.10
CA GLY A 87 -5.75 -61.95 -34.69
C GLY A 87 -5.10 -60.61 -34.38
N ARG A 88 -5.84 -59.70 -33.77
CA ARG A 88 -5.30 -58.42 -33.27
C ARG A 88 -5.91 -58.05 -31.92
N HIS A 89 -5.12 -57.41 -31.08
CA HIS A 89 -5.63 -56.70 -29.92
C HIS A 89 -6.04 -55.29 -30.34
N VAL A 90 -7.28 -54.89 -30.04
CA VAL A 90 -7.82 -53.56 -30.29
C VAL A 90 -8.06 -52.88 -28.95
N LEU A 91 -7.55 -51.65 -28.80
CA LEU A 91 -7.76 -50.80 -27.65
C LEU A 91 -9.07 -50.03 -27.83
N LEU A 92 -10.07 -50.37 -27.03
CA LEU A 92 -11.33 -49.65 -26.94
C LEU A 92 -11.28 -48.63 -25.81
N GLY A 93 -12.09 -47.58 -25.92
CA GLY A 93 -12.13 -46.47 -24.97
C GLY A 93 -11.26 -45.29 -25.41
N ASP A 94 -11.52 -44.15 -24.77
CA ASP A 94 -10.80 -42.88 -24.96
C ASP A 94 -9.96 -42.51 -23.73
N GLY A 95 -10.05 -43.29 -22.65
CA GLY A 95 -9.38 -43.03 -21.38
C GLY A 95 -9.90 -41.82 -20.63
N VAL A 96 -10.97 -41.18 -21.11
CA VAL A 96 -11.55 -39.95 -20.55
C VAL A 96 -13.00 -40.19 -20.15
N THR A 97 -13.83 -40.65 -21.08
CA THR A 97 -15.24 -40.99 -20.84
C THR A 97 -15.44 -42.49 -20.66
N VAL A 98 -14.61 -43.31 -21.32
CA VAL A 98 -14.62 -44.76 -21.26
C VAL A 98 -13.20 -45.25 -20.98
N ALA A 99 -13.05 -46.03 -19.91
CA ALA A 99 -11.76 -46.60 -19.52
C ALA A 99 -11.19 -47.47 -20.65
N TYR A 100 -9.86 -47.44 -20.78
CA TYR A 100 -9.17 -48.23 -21.78
C TYR A 100 -9.31 -49.73 -21.53
N GLN A 101 -9.73 -50.46 -22.54
CA GLN A 101 -9.82 -51.92 -22.51
C GLN A 101 -9.21 -52.54 -23.76
N TRP A 102 -8.33 -53.51 -23.56
CA TRP A 102 -7.80 -54.34 -24.64
C TRP A 102 -8.76 -55.50 -24.92
N VAL A 103 -9.21 -55.59 -26.17
CA VAL A 103 -10.07 -56.67 -26.65
C VAL A 103 -9.35 -57.45 -27.73
N TRP A 104 -9.38 -58.78 -27.62
CA TRP A 104 -8.84 -59.67 -28.64
C TRP A 104 -9.87 -59.89 -29.76
N VAL A 105 -9.46 -59.69 -31.01
CA VAL A 105 -10.25 -59.97 -32.21
C VAL A 105 -9.54 -61.04 -33.04
N PRO A 106 -10.07 -62.27 -33.12
CA PRO A 106 -9.47 -63.32 -33.93
C PRO A 106 -9.61 -63.02 -35.43
N ASN A 107 -8.66 -63.52 -36.23
CA ASN A 107 -8.76 -63.42 -37.68
C ASN A 107 -9.91 -64.29 -38.21
N PRO A 108 -10.67 -63.84 -39.21
CA PRO A 108 -11.70 -64.65 -39.83
C PRO A 108 -11.08 -65.90 -40.48
N PRO A 109 -11.80 -67.03 -40.55
CA PRO A 109 -11.33 -68.22 -41.26
C PRO A 109 -10.99 -67.88 -42.70
N ALA A 110 -9.90 -68.46 -43.22
CA ALA A 110 -9.58 -68.33 -44.64
C ALA A 110 -10.78 -68.83 -45.47
N GLY A 111 -11.25 -67.98 -46.39
CA GLY A 111 -12.35 -68.34 -47.29
C GLY A 111 -11.98 -69.51 -48.20
N PRO A 112 -12.97 -70.16 -48.84
CA PRO A 112 -12.70 -71.22 -49.79
C PRO A 112 -11.74 -70.72 -50.89
N PRO A 113 -10.79 -71.57 -51.34
CA PRO A 113 -9.87 -71.18 -52.40
C PRO A 113 -10.66 -70.75 -53.65
N PRO A 114 -10.20 -69.72 -54.38
CA PRO A 114 -10.84 -69.29 -55.60
C PRO A 114 -10.88 -70.43 -56.62
N PRO A 115 -11.95 -70.52 -57.45
CA PRO A 115 -12.07 -71.57 -58.45
C PRO A 115 -10.89 -71.48 -59.44
N PRO A 116 -10.40 -72.64 -59.94
CA PRO A 116 -9.31 -72.66 -60.90
C PRO A 116 -9.68 -71.89 -62.18
N PRO A 117 -8.70 -71.24 -62.85
CA PRO A 117 -8.96 -70.55 -64.11
C PRO A 117 -9.52 -71.52 -65.15
N ARG A 118 -10.63 -71.16 -65.81
CA ARG A 118 -11.12 -71.90 -66.99
C ARG A 118 -10.19 -71.56 -68.16
N ARG A 119 -9.59 -72.60 -68.75
CA ARG A 119 -8.74 -72.50 -69.94
C ARG A 119 -9.60 -72.38 -71.19
#